data_AF-A0A3S1AYA5-F1
#
_entry.id   AF-A0A3S1AYA5-F1
#
_cell.length_a   1.000
_cell.length_b   1.000
_cell.length_c   1.000
_cell.angle_alpha   90.00
_cell.angle_beta   90.00
_cell.angle_gamma   90.00
#
_symmetry.space_group_name_H-M   'P 1'
#
loop_
_entity.id
_entity.type
_entity.pdbx_description
1 polymer ?
#
loop_
_entity_poly.entity_id
_entity_poly.type
_entity_poly.pdbx_seq_one_letter_code
_entity_poly.pdbx_strand_id
1 'polypeptide(L)'
;PVTPVTPVAPVAPVVTEAPTTTTTVSSTPATVTDVRLPDTIMPVHYDVELTPMFFADDPKDFTFSGKTTLIVECKNSTSTISVHAKDIVINQTAIRFEGEVPRRNDPRFLNMEIDDKREFINLHLSKDLTVGQRYKIFLSYSAKLKSDLHGLYYSKYSRGNDTVYMVTTQFQATDARRAFPCFDEPALKATFNITLVRPEHLISISNMPIIDNSTT
;
A
#
# COMPACT_ATOMS: atom_id res chain seq x y z
N PRO A 1 -90.73 36.18 -36.51
CA PRO A 1 -89.93 37.39 -36.80
C PRO A 1 -88.89 37.63 -35.69
N VAL A 2 -87.68 37.06 -35.82
CA VAL A 2 -86.46 37.60 -35.19
C VAL A 2 -85.28 37.15 -36.06
N THR A 3 -84.64 38.14 -36.68
CA THR A 3 -83.35 38.14 -37.38
C THR A 3 -82.18 38.21 -36.36
N PRO A 4 -80.90 38.15 -36.75
CA PRO A 4 -79.92 37.20 -36.19
C PRO A 4 -78.74 37.91 -35.46
N VAL A 5 -77.61 37.18 -35.39
CA VAL A 5 -76.20 37.55 -35.13
C VAL A 5 -75.83 37.94 -33.69
N THR A 6 -74.75 37.41 -33.09
CA THR A 6 -73.36 37.49 -33.58
C THR A 6 -72.46 36.44 -32.91
N PRO A 7 -71.46 35.86 -33.61
CA PRO A 7 -70.42 34.97 -33.04
C PRO A 7 -69.23 35.77 -32.48
N VAL A 8 -68.25 35.07 -31.85
CA VAL A 8 -66.83 35.42 -31.49
C VAL A 8 -66.54 34.83 -30.08
N ALA A 9 -65.44 34.17 -29.72
CA ALA A 9 -64.13 33.81 -30.29
C ALA A 9 -63.59 32.57 -29.51
N PRO A 10 -62.50 31.90 -29.96
CA PRO A 10 -62.04 30.64 -29.40
C PRO A 10 -61.16 30.84 -28.14
N VAL A 11 -61.22 29.89 -27.20
CA VAL A 11 -60.30 29.81 -26.06
C VAL A 11 -59.38 28.59 -26.24
N ALA A 12 -58.08 28.84 -26.05
CA ALA A 12 -56.93 28.00 -26.37
C ALA A 12 -56.88 26.65 -25.62
N PRO A 13 -56.14 25.65 -26.16
CA PRO A 13 -56.02 24.35 -25.53
C PRO A 13 -55.11 24.41 -24.29
N VAL A 14 -55.53 23.72 -23.24
CA VAL A 14 -54.75 23.46 -22.02
C VAL A 14 -53.63 22.48 -22.37
N VAL A 15 -52.38 22.97 -22.35
CA VAL A 15 -51.19 22.13 -22.42
C VAL A 15 -51.02 21.45 -21.07
N THR A 16 -51.19 20.13 -21.04
CA THR A 16 -50.85 19.29 -19.89
C THR A 16 -49.45 18.73 -20.14
N GLU A 17 -48.44 19.26 -19.44
CA GLU A 17 -47.12 18.62 -19.37
C GLU A 17 -47.21 17.33 -18.53
N ALA A 18 -46.71 16.23 -19.09
CA ALA A 18 -46.45 14.98 -18.40
C ALA A 18 -45.14 14.38 -18.97
N PRO A 19 -44.39 13.61 -18.17
CA PRO A 19 -43.00 13.93 -17.83
C PRO A 19 -41.94 13.38 -18.80
N THR A 20 -40.83 14.11 -18.89
CA THR A 20 -39.57 13.68 -19.49
C THR A 20 -38.94 12.56 -18.65
N THR A 21 -38.81 11.37 -19.23
CA THR A 21 -38.02 10.27 -18.67
C THR A 21 -36.54 10.62 -18.71
N THR A 22 -36.01 11.20 -17.63
CA THR A 22 -34.57 11.33 -17.42
C THR A 22 -34.02 9.95 -17.04
N THR A 23 -33.43 9.24 -18.00
CA THR A 23 -32.63 8.04 -17.73
C THR A 23 -31.41 8.45 -16.91
N THR A 24 -31.52 8.36 -15.59
CA THR A 24 -30.41 8.49 -14.66
C THR A 24 -29.57 7.23 -14.78
N VAL A 25 -28.40 7.34 -15.42
CA VAL A 25 -27.38 6.29 -15.37
C VAL A 25 -26.78 6.34 -13.97
N SER A 26 -27.38 5.60 -13.05
CA SER A 26 -26.81 5.32 -11.73
C SER A 26 -25.58 4.44 -11.92
N SER A 27 -24.39 5.05 -12.02
CA SER A 27 -23.13 4.34 -11.95
C SER A 27 -22.88 3.91 -10.50
N THR A 28 -23.40 2.73 -10.14
CA THR A 28 -22.96 2.03 -8.93
C THR A 28 -21.44 1.86 -8.99
N PRO A 29 -20.67 2.34 -7.99
CA PRO A 29 -19.23 2.09 -7.96
C PRO A 29 -19.00 0.58 -7.92
N ALA A 30 -18.25 0.07 -8.90
CA ALA A 30 -17.92 -1.34 -8.98
C ALA A 30 -17.27 -1.79 -7.67
N THR A 31 -17.91 -2.73 -6.98
CA THR A 31 -17.38 -3.38 -5.79
C THR A 31 -16.07 -4.08 -6.16
N VAL A 32 -14.98 -3.75 -5.48
CA VAL A 32 -13.69 -4.42 -5.66
C VAL A 32 -13.81 -5.79 -5.02
N THR A 33 -13.96 -6.85 -5.82
CA THR A 33 -14.30 -8.19 -5.33
C THR A 33 -13.10 -9.02 -4.91
N ASP A 34 -11.86 -8.61 -5.20
CA ASP A 34 -10.68 -9.43 -4.99
C ASP A 34 -9.57 -8.68 -4.23
N VAL A 35 -9.75 -8.54 -2.92
CA VAL A 35 -8.83 -7.85 -2.00
C VAL A 35 -7.78 -8.78 -1.36
N ARG A 36 -7.77 -10.07 -1.73
CA ARG A 36 -6.82 -11.06 -1.21
C ARG A 36 -5.65 -11.20 -2.18
N LEU A 37 -4.48 -11.50 -1.64
CA LEU A 37 -3.34 -11.81 -2.48
C LEU A 37 -3.55 -13.15 -3.21
N PRO A 38 -3.10 -13.28 -4.46
CA PRO A 38 -3.05 -14.56 -5.14
C PRO A 38 -2.21 -15.57 -4.37
N ASP A 39 -2.62 -16.84 -4.38
CA ASP A 39 -1.90 -17.96 -3.73
C ASP A 39 -0.68 -18.46 -4.53
N THR A 40 -0.26 -17.70 -5.54
CA THR A 40 0.79 -18.09 -6.50
C THR A 40 2.20 -17.94 -5.92
N ILE A 41 2.38 -17.04 -4.95
CA ILE A 41 3.67 -16.70 -4.33
C ILE A 41 3.55 -16.82 -2.81
N MET A 42 4.52 -17.50 -2.21
CA MET A 42 4.61 -17.65 -0.75
C MET A 42 5.83 -16.89 -0.22
N PRO A 43 5.69 -16.02 0.80
CA PRO A 43 6.85 -15.42 1.46
C PRO A 43 7.60 -16.47 2.29
N VAL A 44 8.92 -16.37 2.31
CA VAL A 44 9.80 -17.27 3.07
C VAL A 44 10.56 -16.49 4.14
N HIS A 45 11.16 -15.36 3.76
CA HIS A 45 11.99 -14.56 4.64
C HIS A 45 11.94 -13.08 4.24
N TYR A 46 12.14 -12.21 5.23
CA TYR A 46 12.27 -10.78 5.06
C TYR A 46 13.53 -10.27 5.76
N ASP A 47 14.35 -9.51 5.04
CA ASP A 47 15.29 -8.56 5.66
C ASP A 47 14.65 -7.17 5.57
N VAL A 48 14.32 -6.57 6.72
CA VAL A 48 13.69 -5.25 6.81
C VAL A 48 14.62 -4.29 7.53
N GLU A 49 15.06 -3.26 6.82
CA GLU A 49 15.81 -2.12 7.37
C GLU A 49 14.87 -0.92 7.44
N LEU A 50 14.73 -0.31 8.62
CA LEU A 50 13.98 0.92 8.81
C LEU A 50 14.89 2.01 9.39
N THR A 51 14.80 3.21 8.81
CA THR A 51 15.56 4.40 9.22
C THR A 51 14.58 5.53 9.52
N PRO A 52 14.06 5.63 10.76
CA PRO A 52 13.21 6.73 11.18
C PRO A 52 14.02 8.01 11.36
N MET A 53 13.53 9.11 10.77
CA MET A 53 14.11 10.45 10.84
C MET A 53 13.11 11.37 11.55
N PHE A 54 13.27 11.52 12.87
CA PHE A 54 12.32 12.21 13.74
C PHE A 54 12.99 13.23 14.68
N PHE A 55 14.00 13.93 14.14
CA PHE A 55 14.83 14.90 14.86
C PHE A 55 14.69 16.33 14.33
N ALA A 56 13.70 16.56 13.46
CA ALA A 56 13.34 17.90 12.99
C ALA A 56 12.58 18.69 14.06
N ASP A 57 12.51 20.02 13.90
CA ASP A 57 11.80 20.90 14.84
C ASP A 57 10.27 20.71 14.79
N ASP A 58 9.68 20.53 13.60
CA ASP A 58 8.25 20.24 13.42
C ASP A 58 8.04 18.73 13.19
N PRO A 59 7.24 18.03 14.02
CA PRO A 59 6.87 16.63 13.81
C PRO A 59 6.23 16.31 12.45
N LYS A 60 5.71 17.32 11.73
CA LYS A 60 5.22 17.14 10.34
C LYS A 60 6.32 16.79 9.34
N ASP A 61 7.57 17.08 9.69
CA ASP A 61 8.73 16.75 8.88
C ASP A 61 9.30 15.37 9.18
N PHE A 62 8.75 14.69 10.20
CA PHE A 62 9.17 13.33 10.53
C PHE A 62 8.85 12.37 9.39
N THR A 63 9.87 11.61 9.02
CA THR A 63 9.82 10.66 7.92
C THR A 63 10.52 9.37 8.33
N PHE A 64 10.36 8.34 7.53
CA PHE A 64 11.26 7.20 7.57
C PHE A 64 11.56 6.75 6.14
N SER A 65 12.73 6.16 5.97
CA SER A 65 13.06 5.36 4.79
C SER A 65 13.21 3.91 5.21
N GLY A 66 13.04 3.02 4.25
CA GLY A 66 13.25 1.60 4.48
C GLY A 66 13.74 0.87 3.25
N LYS A 67 14.37 -0.27 3.51
CA LYS A 67 14.76 -1.24 2.50
C LYS A 67 14.21 -2.59 2.93
N THR A 68 13.57 -3.29 2.00
CA THR A 68 13.08 -4.64 2.25
C THR A 68 13.62 -5.57 1.17
N THR A 69 14.26 -6.65 1.61
CA THR A 69 14.54 -7.80 0.76
C THR A 69 13.55 -8.90 1.12
N LEU A 70 12.74 -9.33 0.14
CA LEU A 70 11.80 -10.44 0.31
C LEU A 70 12.37 -11.66 -0.39
N ILE A 71 12.48 -12.78 0.33
CA ILE A 71 12.68 -14.10 -0.26
C ILE A 71 11.30 -14.74 -0.42
N VAL A 72 10.95 -15.10 -1.64
CA VAL A 72 9.66 -15.69 -1.99
C VAL A 72 9.83 -16.98 -2.75
N GLU A 73 8.89 -17.91 -2.59
CA GLU A 73 8.81 -19.18 -3.32
C GLU A 73 7.63 -19.16 -4.27
N CYS A 74 7.87 -19.54 -5.53
CA CYS A 74 6.80 -19.67 -6.53
C CYS A 74 6.04 -20.99 -6.30
N LYS A 75 4.76 -20.90 -5.95
CA LYS A 75 3.86 -22.06 -5.82
C LYS A 75 3.19 -22.40 -7.13
N ASN A 76 2.73 -21.38 -7.86
CA ASN A 76 2.10 -21.51 -9.17
C ASN A 76 2.79 -20.58 -10.17
N SER A 77 2.97 -21.05 -11.40
CA SER A 77 3.59 -20.26 -12.49
C SER A 77 2.87 -18.94 -12.66
N THR A 78 3.61 -17.84 -12.59
CA THR A 78 3.09 -16.47 -12.77
C THR A 78 4.23 -15.54 -13.18
N SER A 79 3.92 -14.50 -13.94
CA SER A 79 4.83 -13.41 -14.28
C SER A 79 4.56 -12.14 -13.47
N THR A 80 3.62 -12.18 -12.51
CA THR A 80 3.28 -11.06 -11.63
C THR A 80 3.39 -11.47 -10.17
N ILE A 81 4.02 -10.61 -9.36
CA ILE A 81 4.06 -10.72 -7.90
C ILE A 81 3.34 -9.52 -7.30
N SER A 82 2.29 -9.77 -6.52
CA SER A 82 1.57 -8.73 -5.80
C SER A 82 1.97 -8.74 -4.32
N VAL A 83 2.20 -7.57 -3.75
CA VAL A 83 2.40 -7.40 -2.29
C VAL A 83 1.58 -6.21 -1.80
N HIS A 84 1.22 -6.20 -0.52
CA HIS A 84 0.54 -5.08 0.09
C HIS A 84 1.50 -3.91 0.34
N ALA A 85 1.04 -2.70 0.05
CA ALA A 85 1.73 -1.45 0.35
C ALA A 85 0.70 -0.31 0.46
N LYS A 86 0.82 0.51 1.49
CA LYS A 86 -0.08 1.66 1.70
C LYS A 86 0.68 2.83 2.29
N ASP A 87 0.38 4.05 1.85
CA ASP A 87 0.98 5.30 2.38
C ASP A 87 2.52 5.32 2.36
N ILE A 88 3.14 4.48 1.51
CA ILE A 88 4.58 4.42 1.27
C ILE A 88 4.88 4.70 -0.20
N VAL A 89 5.98 5.43 -0.45
CA VAL A 89 6.45 5.75 -1.79
C VAL A 89 7.58 4.81 -2.15
N ILE A 90 7.37 3.94 -3.15
CA ILE A 90 8.40 3.02 -3.63
C ILE A 90 9.35 3.74 -4.59
N ASN A 91 10.66 3.61 -4.38
CA ASN A 91 11.65 4.01 -5.35
C ASN A 91 11.75 2.96 -6.48
N GLN A 92 11.01 3.19 -7.56
CA GLN A 92 10.95 2.26 -8.70
C GLN A 92 12.31 2.00 -9.36
N THR A 93 13.22 2.99 -9.34
CA THR A 93 14.56 2.85 -9.95
C THR A 93 15.49 1.94 -9.15
N ALA A 94 15.18 1.72 -7.86
CA ALA A 94 15.96 0.88 -6.97
C ALA A 94 15.42 -0.56 -6.87
N ILE A 95 14.32 -0.87 -7.56
CA ILE A 95 13.74 -2.22 -7.54
C ILE A 95 14.69 -3.18 -8.25
N ARG A 96 15.03 -4.26 -7.56
CA ARG A 96 15.80 -5.37 -8.13
C ARG A 96 15.06 -6.67 -7.91
N PHE A 97 15.18 -7.57 -8.88
CA PHE A 97 14.60 -8.89 -8.85
C PHE A 97 15.62 -9.89 -9.39
N GLU A 98 15.85 -10.97 -8.65
CA GLU A 98 16.78 -12.03 -9.04
C GLU A 98 16.37 -13.38 -8.44
N GLY A 99 16.87 -14.48 -9.01
CA GLY A 99 16.79 -15.78 -8.35
C GLY A 99 17.59 -15.79 -7.05
N GLU A 100 17.09 -16.44 -6.00
CA GLU A 100 17.85 -16.61 -4.76
C GLU A 100 19.18 -17.35 -5.02
N VAL A 101 19.13 -18.32 -5.94
CA VAL A 101 20.29 -18.93 -6.59
C VAL A 101 20.26 -18.50 -8.06
N PRO A 102 21.15 -17.59 -8.50
CA PRO A 102 21.10 -17.01 -9.83
C PRO A 102 21.21 -18.04 -10.96
N ARG A 103 20.33 -17.94 -11.96
CA ARG A 103 20.36 -18.76 -13.17
C ARG A 103 20.41 -17.87 -14.41
N ARG A 104 21.07 -18.37 -15.46
CA ARG A 104 21.22 -17.65 -16.75
C ARG A 104 19.87 -17.21 -17.34
N ASN A 105 18.82 -17.97 -17.07
CA ASN A 105 17.48 -17.73 -17.59
C ASN A 105 16.51 -17.32 -16.49
N ASP A 106 16.92 -16.58 -15.46
CA ASP A 106 15.97 -16.01 -14.50
C ASP A 106 15.09 -14.91 -15.14
N PRO A 107 13.85 -14.71 -14.67
CA PRO A 107 13.01 -13.58 -15.07
C PRO A 107 13.63 -12.24 -14.65
N ARG A 108 13.36 -11.19 -15.41
CA ARG A 108 13.78 -9.81 -15.09
C ARG A 108 12.58 -8.99 -14.66
N PHE A 109 12.78 -8.07 -13.73
CA PHE A 109 11.81 -7.02 -13.44
C PHE A 109 11.60 -6.13 -14.67
N LEU A 110 10.34 -5.83 -14.99
CA LEU A 110 9.98 -4.93 -16.09
C LEU A 110 9.51 -3.58 -15.55
N ASN A 111 8.41 -3.60 -14.80
CA ASN A 111 7.76 -2.42 -14.27
C ASN A 111 6.87 -2.78 -13.07
N MET A 112 6.30 -1.74 -12.47
CA MET A 112 5.39 -1.83 -11.35
C MET A 112 4.09 -1.10 -11.68
N GLU A 113 2.98 -1.65 -11.22
CA GLU A 113 1.68 -1.00 -11.14
C GLU A 113 1.26 -0.84 -9.67
N ILE A 114 0.64 0.29 -9.35
CA ILE A 114 0.06 0.55 -8.02
C ILE A 114 -1.47 0.38 -8.15
N ASP A 115 -2.05 -0.43 -7.27
CA ASP A 115 -3.49 -0.58 -7.13
C ASP A 115 -3.91 -0.04 -5.76
N ASP A 116 -4.21 1.26 -5.72
CA ASP A 116 -4.58 1.96 -4.48
C ASP A 116 -5.87 1.41 -3.85
N LYS A 117 -6.78 0.86 -4.66
CA LYS A 117 -8.06 0.34 -4.16
C LYS A 117 -7.88 -0.95 -3.37
N ARG A 118 -6.93 -1.77 -3.79
CA ARG A 118 -6.56 -3.02 -3.10
C ARG A 118 -5.36 -2.87 -2.18
N GLU A 119 -4.72 -1.72 -2.20
CA GLU A 119 -3.48 -1.42 -1.46
C GLU A 119 -2.36 -2.37 -1.88
N PHE A 120 -2.27 -2.67 -3.19
CA PHE A 120 -1.26 -3.56 -3.76
C PHE A 120 -0.24 -2.76 -4.58
N ILE A 121 0.97 -3.30 -4.63
CA ILE A 121 1.88 -3.08 -5.74
C ILE A 121 2.05 -4.38 -6.51
N ASN A 122 1.89 -4.32 -7.83
CA ASN A 122 2.07 -5.44 -8.73
C ASN A 122 3.41 -5.29 -9.44
N LEU A 123 4.30 -6.26 -9.26
CA LEU A 123 5.60 -6.34 -9.92
C LEU A 123 5.47 -7.24 -11.15
N HIS A 124 5.66 -6.70 -12.34
CA HIS A 124 5.61 -7.48 -13.57
C HIS A 124 7.00 -7.91 -14.02
N LEU A 125 7.09 -9.16 -14.45
CA LEU A 125 8.32 -9.83 -14.82
C LEU A 125 8.33 -10.20 -16.31
N SER A 126 9.52 -10.34 -16.87
CA SER A 126 9.73 -10.59 -18.31
C SER A 126 9.20 -11.94 -18.79
N LYS A 127 8.93 -12.86 -17.87
CA LYS A 127 8.40 -14.21 -18.11
C LYS A 127 7.95 -14.81 -16.78
N ASP A 128 7.30 -15.96 -16.86
CA ASP A 128 6.82 -16.66 -15.69
C ASP A 128 7.96 -17.17 -14.79
N LEU A 129 7.71 -17.10 -13.50
CA LEU A 129 8.49 -17.74 -12.46
C LEU A 129 8.38 -19.26 -12.56
N THR A 130 9.44 -19.95 -12.17
CA THR A 130 9.42 -21.42 -12.14
C THR A 130 8.92 -21.92 -10.79
N VAL A 131 7.94 -22.81 -10.81
CA VAL A 131 7.38 -23.46 -9.62
C VAL A 131 8.48 -24.14 -8.78
N GLY A 132 8.41 -23.96 -7.47
CA GLY A 132 9.36 -24.47 -6.49
C GLY A 132 10.68 -23.70 -6.41
N GLN A 133 10.93 -22.73 -7.30
CA GLN A 133 12.11 -21.87 -7.19
C GLN A 133 11.84 -20.68 -6.27
N ARG A 134 12.94 -20.17 -5.71
CA ARG A 134 12.94 -19.00 -4.84
C ARG A 134 13.61 -17.81 -5.51
N TYR A 135 13.10 -16.64 -5.18
CA TYR A 135 13.49 -15.37 -5.75
C TYR A 135 13.66 -14.32 -4.67
N LYS A 136 14.53 -13.35 -4.92
CA LYS A 136 14.76 -12.17 -4.08
C LYS A 136 14.17 -10.94 -4.74
N ILE A 137 13.41 -10.18 -3.96
CA ILE A 137 12.83 -8.90 -4.36
C ILE A 137 13.43 -7.83 -3.47
N PHE A 138 14.09 -6.84 -4.05
CA PHE A 138 14.64 -5.70 -3.32
C PHE A 138 13.78 -4.48 -3.57
N LEU A 139 13.30 -3.88 -2.49
CA LEU A 139 12.46 -2.69 -2.50
C LEU A 139 13.10 -1.63 -1.62
N SER A 140 13.07 -0.38 -2.07
CA SER A 140 13.43 0.78 -1.26
C SER A 140 12.28 1.77 -1.28
N TYR A 141 11.96 2.35 -0.13
CA TYR A 141 10.77 3.17 0.03
C TYR A 141 10.95 4.24 1.11
N SER A 142 10.03 5.19 1.13
CA SER A 142 9.97 6.24 2.14
C SER A 142 8.54 6.65 2.43
N ALA A 143 8.29 7.13 3.65
CA ALA A 143 6.99 7.70 4.03
C ALA A 143 7.14 8.72 5.16
N LYS A 144 6.03 9.43 5.43
CA LYS A 144 5.89 10.30 6.59
C LYS A 144 5.58 9.47 7.82
N LEU A 145 6.16 9.82 8.96
CA LEU A 145 5.74 9.29 10.24
C LEU A 145 4.48 10.04 10.69
N LYS A 146 3.39 9.30 10.91
CA LYS A 146 2.12 9.84 11.41
C LYS A 146 2.03 9.65 12.93
N SER A 147 1.02 10.23 13.56
CA SER A 147 0.69 10.03 14.98
C SER A 147 -0.69 9.41 15.17
N ASP A 148 -1.13 8.62 14.19
CA ASP A 148 -2.45 8.01 14.08
C ASP A 148 -2.52 6.58 14.66
N LEU A 149 -1.46 6.10 15.32
CA LEU A 149 -1.38 4.78 15.93
C LEU A 149 -1.48 3.62 14.91
N HIS A 150 -1.16 3.87 13.64
CA HIS A 150 -1.17 2.85 12.57
C HIS A 150 0.20 2.70 11.92
N GLY A 151 0.62 1.46 11.67
CA GLY A 151 1.88 1.18 10.97
C GLY A 151 3.09 1.56 11.81
N LEU A 152 4.08 2.17 11.18
CA LEU A 152 5.20 2.82 11.86
C LEU A 152 4.84 4.29 12.10
N TYR A 153 4.70 4.67 13.37
CA TYR A 153 4.19 5.98 13.74
C TYR A 153 5.02 6.58 14.89
N TYR A 154 4.96 7.89 15.07
CA TYR A 154 5.58 8.55 16.19
C TYR A 154 4.58 8.77 17.33
N SER A 155 5.06 8.60 18.56
CA SER A 155 4.35 8.96 19.79
C SER A 155 5.17 10.00 20.54
N LYS A 156 4.52 10.72 21.45
CA LYS A 156 5.16 11.74 22.29
C LYS A 156 4.74 11.59 23.74
N TYR A 157 5.64 11.92 24.65
CA TYR A 157 5.36 12.00 26.07
C TYR A 157 6.11 13.16 26.72
N SER A 158 5.62 13.62 27.87
CA SER A 158 6.26 14.69 28.62
C SER A 158 7.31 14.14 29.56
N ARG A 159 8.50 14.75 29.57
CA ARG A 159 9.57 14.50 30.52
C ARG A 159 9.95 15.83 31.17
N GLY A 160 9.35 16.12 32.32
CA GLY A 160 9.45 17.45 32.92
C GLY A 160 8.80 18.49 32.00
N ASN A 161 9.55 19.51 31.60
CA ASN A 161 9.08 20.54 30.66
C ASN A 161 9.33 20.19 29.19
N ASP A 162 10.02 19.07 28.92
CA ASP A 162 10.38 18.68 27.57
C ASP A 162 9.35 17.73 26.96
N THR A 163 9.10 17.88 25.66
CA THR A 163 8.37 16.89 24.86
C THR A 163 9.37 15.94 24.24
N VAL A 164 9.22 14.65 24.51
CA VAL A 164 10.09 13.59 23.96
C VAL A 164 9.31 12.78 22.94
N TYR A 165 9.91 12.56 21.78
CA TYR A 165 9.36 11.74 20.71
C TYR A 165 9.95 10.33 20.72
N MET A 166 9.14 9.35 20.34
CA MET A 166 9.56 7.99 20.06
C MET A 166 8.87 7.49 18.81
N VAL A 167 9.48 6.53 18.12
CA VAL A 167 8.85 5.82 17.00
C VAL A 167 8.53 4.41 17.44
N THR A 168 7.31 3.96 17.13
CA THR A 168 6.83 2.63 17.51
C THR A 168 5.91 2.08 16.42
N THR A 169 5.49 0.83 16.58
CA THR A 169 4.66 0.13 15.59
C THR A 169 3.35 -0.35 16.18
N GLN A 170 2.30 -0.31 15.35
CA GLN A 170 1.04 -0.99 15.59
C GLN A 170 0.55 -1.51 14.23
N PHE A 171 0.75 -2.81 14.00
CA PHE A 171 0.48 -3.43 12.70
C PHE A 171 -0.88 -4.13 12.62
N GLN A 172 -1.51 -4.44 13.75
CA GLN A 172 -2.81 -5.11 13.73
C GLN A 172 -3.92 -4.15 13.27
N ALA A 173 -4.81 -4.53 12.35
CA ALA A 173 -4.87 -5.84 11.68
C ALA A 173 -4.10 -5.92 10.35
N THR A 174 -3.96 -4.80 9.64
CA THR A 174 -3.45 -4.75 8.25
C THR A 174 -2.58 -3.51 8.00
N ASP A 175 -1.79 -3.12 8.99
CA ASP A 175 -0.99 -1.89 8.94
C ASP A 175 0.52 -2.16 8.82
N ALA A 176 0.96 -3.43 8.77
CA ALA A 176 2.35 -3.74 8.43
C ALA A 176 2.72 -3.18 7.05
N ARG A 177 1.78 -3.26 6.10
CA ARG A 177 1.87 -2.68 4.75
C ARG A 177 2.13 -1.16 4.69
N ARG A 178 1.94 -0.46 5.81
CA ARG A 178 2.25 0.99 5.96
C ARG A 178 3.68 1.26 6.40
N ALA A 179 4.37 0.26 6.93
CA ALA A 179 5.76 0.37 7.34
C ALA A 179 6.70 -0.18 6.26
N PHE A 180 6.32 -1.27 5.59
CA PHE A 180 7.10 -1.86 4.51
C PHE A 180 6.20 -2.69 3.57
N PRO A 181 6.56 -2.85 2.28
CA PRO A 181 5.80 -3.70 1.37
C PRO A 181 5.89 -5.17 1.80
N CYS A 182 4.75 -5.85 1.97
CA CYS A 182 4.74 -7.23 2.46
C CYS A 182 3.49 -8.02 2.08
N PHE A 183 3.56 -9.34 2.26
CA PHE A 183 2.41 -10.24 2.20
C PHE A 183 1.59 -10.14 3.50
N ASP A 184 0.91 -9.01 3.69
CA ASP A 184 0.15 -8.66 4.90
C ASP A 184 -1.19 -9.42 5.06
N GLU A 185 -1.11 -10.75 5.08
CA GLU A 185 -2.21 -11.65 5.48
C GLU A 185 -1.73 -12.62 6.57
N PRO A 186 -2.51 -12.86 7.66
CA PRO A 186 -2.07 -13.69 8.79
C PRO A 186 -1.66 -15.13 8.44
N ALA A 187 -2.17 -15.68 7.33
CA ALA A 187 -1.84 -17.03 6.87
C ALA A 187 -0.45 -17.12 6.21
N LEU A 188 0.09 -16.01 5.72
CA LEU A 188 1.33 -15.93 4.94
C LEU A 188 2.53 -15.67 5.86
N LYS A 189 2.83 -16.64 6.73
CA LYS A 189 3.94 -16.56 7.69
C LYS A 189 5.31 -16.59 7.00
N ALA A 190 6.24 -15.85 7.56
CA ALA A 190 7.64 -15.82 7.16
C ALA A 190 8.54 -15.52 8.36
N THR A 191 9.85 -15.63 8.15
CA THR A 191 10.86 -15.21 9.13
C THR A 191 11.35 -13.79 8.83
N PHE A 192 11.84 -13.08 9.84
CA PHE A 192 12.21 -11.66 9.73
C PHE A 192 13.56 -11.40 10.39
N ASN A 193 14.45 -10.76 9.65
CA ASN A 193 15.58 -10.01 10.19
C ASN A 193 15.21 -8.53 10.17
N ILE A 194 15.35 -7.86 11.31
CA ILE A 194 15.01 -6.44 11.46
C ILE A 194 16.27 -5.65 11.80
N THR A 195 16.55 -4.63 10.99
CA THR A 195 17.61 -3.65 11.21
C THR A 195 16.96 -2.29 11.47
N LEU A 196 17.32 -1.65 12.57
CA LEU A 196 16.83 -0.31 12.92
C LEU A 196 18.00 0.66 12.96
N VAL A 197 18.02 1.60 12.01
CA VAL A 197 19.03 2.68 11.96
C VAL A 197 18.51 3.85 12.77
N ARG A 198 19.32 4.32 13.72
CA ARG A 198 18.95 5.40 14.65
C ARG A 198 20.19 6.16 15.11
N PRO A 199 20.04 7.37 15.67
CA PRO A 199 21.09 8.01 16.45
C PRO A 199 21.54 7.16 17.64
N GLU A 200 22.82 7.30 17.98
CA GLU A 200 23.50 6.50 19.00
C GLU A 200 22.85 6.61 20.39
N HIS A 201 22.40 7.81 20.77
CA HIS A 201 21.83 8.11 22.09
C HIS A 201 20.44 7.51 22.36
N LEU A 202 19.80 6.90 21.37
CA LEU A 202 18.51 6.23 21.51
C LEU A 202 18.68 4.74 21.83
N ILE A 203 17.57 4.02 21.99
CA ILE A 203 17.55 2.56 22.08
C ILE A 203 16.58 1.99 21.05
N SER A 204 16.84 0.77 20.61
CA SER A 204 15.99 0.03 19.67
C SER A 204 15.53 -1.26 20.33
N ILE A 205 14.26 -1.61 20.16
CA ILE A 205 13.68 -2.86 20.63
C ILE A 205 12.85 -3.45 19.49
N SER A 206 12.89 -4.78 19.36
CA SER A 206 12.08 -5.54 18.40
C SER A 206 11.64 -6.85 19.05
N ASN A 207 11.05 -7.75 18.27
CA ASN A 207 10.57 -9.06 18.73
C ASN A 207 11.71 -9.96 19.25
N MET A 208 12.91 -9.84 18.67
CA MET A 208 14.08 -10.65 19.01
C MET A 208 15.16 -9.81 19.71
N PRO A 209 16.07 -10.44 20.48
CA PRO A 209 17.23 -9.76 21.05
C PRO A 209 18.12 -9.12 19.99
N ILE A 210 18.85 -8.07 20.38
CA ILE A 210 19.84 -7.41 19.52
C ILE A 210 21.01 -8.38 19.30
N ILE A 211 21.33 -8.65 18.02
CA ILE A 211 22.43 -9.52 17.62
C ILE A 211 23.70 -8.76 17.27
N ASP A 212 23.58 -7.51 16.83
CA ASP A 212 24.68 -6.64 16.44
C ASP A 212 24.28 -5.17 16.64
N ASN A 213 25.26 -4.33 16.97
CA ASN A 213 25.09 -2.88 17.13
C ASN A 213 26.35 -2.15 16.63
N SER A 214 26.31 -1.73 15.36
CA SER A 214 27.39 -1.06 14.68
C SER A 214 27.08 0.42 14.44
N THR A 215 28.11 1.27 14.50
CA THR A 215 28.03 2.69 14.12
C THR A 215 28.62 2.87 12.72
N THR A 216 27.90 3.59 11.85
CA THR A 216 28.35 3.93 10.48
C THR A 216 29.11 5.25 10.47
#